data_AF-A0A520C239-F1
#
_entry.id   AF-A0A520C239-F1
#
_cell.length_a   1.000
_cell.length_b   1.000
_cell.length_c   1.000
_cell.angle_alpha   90.00
_cell.angle_beta   90.00
_cell.angle_gamma   90.00
#
_symmetry.space_group_name_H-M   'P 1'
#
loop_
_entity.id
_entity.type
_entity.pdbx_description
1 polymer ?
#
loop_
_entity_poly.entity_id
_entity_poly.type
_entity_poly.pdbx_seq_one_letter_code
_entity_poly.pdbx_strand_id
1 'polypeptide(L)'
;MAQLAYFVGFAWMAWCLFNVALLFASPYLVGDRTVVTNGFTVRIPDAVREMVTEAELAALMAHEEGHIAHEHALKNLCRACIFLRRSPKMAMLQEIEADQYAADRGHAVALASALRKLSGDAFDLYRASRLDPR
;
A
#
# COMPACT_ATOMS: atom_id res chain seq x y z
N MET A 1 25.42 -21.89 -25.24
CA MET A 1 25.16 -21.81 -23.79
C MET A 1 25.51 -20.46 -23.19
N ALA A 2 26.75 -19.94 -23.34
CA ALA A 2 27.15 -18.64 -22.77
C ALA A 2 26.32 -17.44 -23.28
N GLN A 3 26.01 -17.39 -24.57
CA GLN A 3 25.19 -16.32 -25.15
C GLN A 3 23.75 -16.32 -24.62
N LEU A 4 23.14 -17.50 -24.44
CA LEU A 4 21.78 -17.61 -23.90
C LEU A 4 21.71 -17.11 -22.45
N ALA A 5 22.66 -17.53 -21.61
CA ALA A 5 22.73 -17.07 -20.22
C ALA A 5 22.91 -15.54 -20.13
N TYR A 6 23.73 -14.96 -21.03
CA TYR A 6 23.90 -13.52 -21.13
C TYR A 6 22.60 -12.79 -21.48
N PHE A 7 21.88 -13.23 -22.52
CA PHE A 7 20.60 -12.61 -22.90
C PHE A 7 19.53 -12.73 -21.80
N VAL A 8 19.43 -13.89 -21.16
CA VAL A 8 18.50 -14.11 -20.04
C VAL A 8 18.85 -13.19 -18.87
N GLY A 9 20.14 -13.09 -18.51
CA GLY A 9 20.60 -12.19 -17.46
C GLY A 9 20.30 -10.72 -17.75
N PHE A 10 20.52 -10.27 -18.99
CA PHE A 10 20.21 -8.90 -19.40
C PHE A 10 18.71 -8.60 -19.37
N ALA A 11 17.89 -9.51 -19.90
CA ALA A 11 16.43 -9.37 -19.86
C ALA A 11 15.91 -9.32 -18.42
N TRP A 12 16.46 -10.15 -17.53
CA TRP A 12 16.12 -10.14 -16.11
C TRP A 12 16.55 -8.84 -15.41
N MET A 13 17.74 -8.32 -15.71
CA MET A 13 18.19 -7.04 -15.17
C MET A 13 17.29 -5.89 -15.63
N ALA A 14 16.94 -5.84 -16.91
CA ALA A 14 16.00 -4.87 -17.45
C ALA A 14 14.63 -4.96 -16.76
N TRP A 15 14.15 -6.17 -16.51
CA TRP A 15 12.93 -6.41 -15.74
C TRP A 15 13.01 -5.87 -14.30
N CYS A 16 14.12 -6.10 -13.60
CA CYS A 16 14.33 -5.57 -12.25
C CYS A 16 14.32 -4.04 -12.24
N LEU A 17 15.07 -3.40 -13.14
CA LEU A 17 15.12 -1.95 -13.27
C LEU A 17 13.75 -1.35 -13.60
N PHE A 18 12.98 -2.00 -14.48
CA PHE A 18 11.62 -1.60 -14.79
C PHE A 18 10.71 -1.61 -13.55
N ASN A 19 10.76 -2.65 -12.72
CA ASN A 19 9.96 -2.72 -11.50
C ASN A 19 10.39 -1.68 -10.45
N VAL A 20 11.69 -1.40 -10.33
CA VAL A 20 12.19 -0.30 -9.49
C VAL A 20 11.66 1.04 -9.98
N ALA A 21 11.69 1.30 -11.29
CA ALA A 21 11.13 2.52 -11.86
C ALA A 21 9.62 2.66 -11.58
N LEU A 22 8.86 1.57 -11.72
CA LEU A 22 7.43 1.55 -11.38
C LEU A 22 7.17 1.84 -9.90
N LEU A 23 8.00 1.32 -8.99
CA LEU A 23 7.88 1.60 -7.56
C LEU A 23 7.93 3.11 -7.29
N PHE A 24 8.93 3.79 -7.83
CA PHE A 24 9.08 5.25 -7.68
C PHE A 24 8.02 6.06 -8.43
N ALA A 25 7.58 5.60 -9.60
CA ALA A 25 6.58 6.30 -10.41
C ALA A 25 5.15 6.13 -9.86
N SER A 26 4.87 5.04 -9.14
CA SER A 26 3.49 4.67 -8.75
C SER A 26 2.70 5.77 -8.04
N PRO A 27 3.24 6.58 -7.11
CA PRO A 27 2.46 7.65 -6.47
C PRO A 27 2.02 8.73 -7.44
N TYR A 28 2.75 8.95 -8.54
CA TYR A 28 2.42 9.94 -9.56
C TYR A 28 1.45 9.40 -10.61
N LEU A 29 1.41 8.08 -10.78
CA LEU A 29 0.53 7.44 -11.77
C LEU A 29 -0.88 7.20 -11.22
N VAL A 30 -1.02 6.94 -9.91
CA VAL A 30 -2.30 6.57 -9.30
C VAL A 30 -2.69 7.42 -8.09
N GLY A 31 -1.77 8.21 -7.53
CA GLY A 31 -1.99 8.95 -6.27
C GLY A 31 -2.83 10.23 -6.39
N ASP A 32 -3.51 10.44 -7.50
CA ASP A 32 -4.56 11.46 -7.64
C ASP A 32 -5.96 10.91 -7.32
N ARG A 33 -6.11 9.58 -7.28
CA ARG A 33 -7.42 8.91 -7.10
C ARG A 33 -7.60 8.29 -5.74
N THR A 34 -6.51 7.84 -5.12
CA THR A 34 -6.54 7.11 -3.85
C THR A 34 -5.33 7.49 -3.01
N VAL A 35 -5.43 7.28 -1.71
CA VAL A 35 -4.26 7.32 -0.82
C VAL A 35 -3.32 6.19 -1.23
N VAL A 36 -2.04 6.51 -1.41
CA VAL A 36 -1.02 5.53 -1.82
C VAL A 36 0.33 5.83 -1.17
N THR A 37 1.04 4.74 -0.87
CA THR A 37 2.47 4.77 -0.52
C THR A 37 3.27 3.86 -1.43
N ASN A 38 4.49 4.29 -1.78
CA ASN A 38 5.49 3.43 -2.43
C ASN A 38 6.52 2.87 -1.45
N GLY A 39 6.29 3.01 -0.14
CA GLY A 39 7.25 2.62 0.89
C GLY A 39 8.27 3.71 1.24
N PHE A 40 8.28 4.84 0.54
CA PHE A 40 9.16 5.99 0.83
C PHE A 40 8.38 7.29 0.99
N THR A 41 7.32 7.45 0.21
CA THR A 41 6.46 8.64 0.22
C THR A 41 5.01 8.23 0.33
N VAL A 42 4.26 9.00 1.11
CA VAL A 42 2.81 8.90 1.23
C VAL A 42 2.19 10.04 0.44
N ARG A 43 1.24 9.72 -0.44
CA ARG A 43 0.46 10.72 -1.18
C ARG A 43 -1.01 10.56 -0.84
N ILE A 44 -1.58 11.62 -0.28
CA ILE A 44 -3.01 11.76 -0.01
C ILE A 44 -3.54 12.84 -0.94
N PRO A 45 -4.47 12.52 -1.87
CA PRO A 45 -5.10 13.51 -2.74
C PRO A 45 -5.84 14.59 -1.95
N ASP A 46 -5.86 15.83 -2.46
CA ASP A 46 -6.54 16.95 -1.80
C ASP A 46 -8.04 16.68 -1.61
N ALA A 47 -8.70 16.05 -2.58
CA ALA A 47 -10.09 15.63 -2.46
C ALA A 47 -10.34 14.69 -1.25
N VAL A 48 -9.39 13.81 -0.93
CA VAL A 48 -9.49 12.95 0.26
C VAL A 48 -9.29 13.80 1.52
N ARG A 49 -8.32 14.72 1.52
CA ARG A 49 -8.03 15.62 2.66
C ARG A 49 -9.25 16.47 3.03
N GLU A 50 -10.00 16.94 2.03
CA GLU A 50 -11.20 17.76 2.22
C GLU A 50 -12.40 16.95 2.74
N MET A 51 -12.45 15.65 2.50
CA MET A 51 -13.55 14.76 2.91
C MET A 51 -13.40 14.20 4.33
N VAL A 52 -12.20 14.26 4.90
CA VAL A 52 -11.88 13.64 6.19
C VAL A 52 -11.62 14.68 7.27
N THR A 53 -11.88 14.32 8.52
CA THR A 53 -11.47 15.11 9.69
C THR A 53 -9.97 15.01 9.91
N GLU A 54 -9.39 15.90 10.72
CA GLU A 54 -7.97 15.81 11.09
C GLU A 54 -7.61 14.48 11.75
N ALA A 55 -8.50 13.93 12.59
CA ALA A 55 -8.28 12.65 13.25
C ALA A 55 -8.28 11.47 12.25
N GLU A 56 -9.19 11.50 11.27
CA GLU A 56 -9.24 10.51 10.18
C GLU A 56 -8.02 10.65 9.26
N LEU A 57 -7.58 11.87 8.96
CA LEU A 57 -6.37 12.11 8.17
C LEU A 57 -5.12 11.58 8.88
N ALA A 58 -4.98 11.84 10.18
CA ALA A 58 -3.90 11.30 10.99
C ALA A 58 -3.94 9.77 11.04
N ALA A 59 -5.14 9.18 11.09
CA ALA A 59 -5.31 7.73 11.04
C ALA A 59 -4.91 7.11 9.70
N LEU A 60 -5.27 7.75 8.58
CA LEU A 60 -4.83 7.33 7.24
C LEU A 60 -3.31 7.44 7.12
N MET A 61 -2.71 8.54 7.59
CA MET A 61 -1.25 8.69 7.61
C MET A 61 -0.58 7.58 8.44
N ALA A 62 -1.08 7.28 9.63
CA ALA A 62 -0.56 6.20 10.47
C ALA A 62 -0.69 4.81 9.80
N HIS A 63 -1.78 4.57 9.07
CA HIS A 63 -1.95 3.36 8.26
C HIS A 63 -0.89 3.25 7.15
N GLU A 64 -0.68 4.33 6.40
CA GLU A 64 0.35 4.39 5.35
C GLU A 64 1.78 4.25 5.89
N GLU A 65 2.05 4.81 7.07
CA GLU A 65 3.28 4.56 7.82
C GLU A 65 3.43 3.09 8.20
N GLY A 66 2.34 2.38 8.48
CA GLY A 66 2.32 0.95 8.71
C GLY A 66 2.82 0.15 7.50
N HIS A 67 2.48 0.57 6.28
CA HIS A 67 3.03 -0.04 5.07
C HIS A 67 4.54 0.19 4.91
N ILE A 68 5.04 1.36 5.33
CA ILE A 68 6.47 1.68 5.34
C ILE A 68 7.19 0.83 6.40
N ALA A 69 6.68 0.82 7.63
CA ALA A 69 7.27 0.10 8.76
C ALA A 69 7.37 -1.42 8.52
N HIS A 70 6.40 -1.99 7.80
CA HIS A 70 6.40 -3.41 7.44
C HIS A 70 7.04 -3.69 6.07
N GLU A 71 7.63 -2.68 5.40
CA GLU A 71 8.32 -2.80 4.13
C GLU A 71 7.47 -3.47 3.02
N HIS A 72 6.15 -3.24 3.02
CA HIS A 72 5.23 -3.91 2.11
C HIS A 72 5.62 -3.71 0.64
N ALA A 73 5.99 -2.48 0.28
CA ALA A 73 6.38 -2.12 -1.07
C ALA A 73 7.69 -2.82 -1.49
N LEU A 74 8.69 -2.90 -0.60
CA LEU A 74 9.96 -3.58 -0.88
C LEU A 74 9.78 -5.10 -0.98
N LYS A 75 9.02 -5.71 -0.07
CA LYS A 75 8.65 -7.14 -0.16
C LYS A 75 7.95 -7.45 -1.48
N ASN A 76 7.04 -6.59 -1.93
CA ASN A 76 6.36 -6.73 -3.21
C ASN A 76 7.32 -6.56 -4.40
N LEU A 77 8.26 -5.62 -4.34
CA LEU A 77 9.31 -5.44 -5.36
C LEU A 77 10.19 -6.69 -5.49
N CYS A 78 10.71 -7.21 -4.37
CA CYS A 78 11.55 -8.42 -4.39
C CYS A 78 10.82 -9.60 -5.05
N ARG A 79 9.53 -9.77 -4.75
CA ARG A 79 8.69 -10.79 -5.40
C ARG A 79 8.54 -10.56 -6.90
N ALA A 80 8.28 -9.32 -7.31
CA ALA A 80 8.17 -8.97 -8.73
C ALA A 80 9.48 -9.26 -9.50
N CYS A 81 10.64 -8.95 -8.92
CA CYS A 81 11.95 -9.24 -9.52
C CYS A 81 12.20 -10.73 -9.77
N ILE A 82 11.53 -11.63 -9.04
CA ILE A 82 11.56 -13.09 -9.26
C ILE A 82 10.27 -13.63 -9.91
N PHE A 83 9.51 -12.75 -10.57
CA PHE A 83 8.28 -13.07 -11.30
C PHE A 83 7.14 -13.64 -10.44
N LEU A 84 7.17 -13.39 -9.13
CA LEU A 84 6.09 -13.76 -8.21
C LEU A 84 5.14 -12.59 -8.02
N ARG A 85 3.91 -12.74 -8.51
CA ARG A 85 2.85 -11.73 -8.30
C ARG A 85 2.40 -11.71 -6.84
N ARG A 86 1.96 -10.53 -6.38
CA ARG A 86 1.23 -10.38 -5.10
C ARG A 86 -0.13 -11.05 -5.23
N SER A 87 -0.42 -12.01 -4.35
CA SER A 87 -1.73 -12.67 -4.31
C SER A 87 -2.76 -11.78 -3.58
N PRO A 88 -4.07 -11.95 -3.84
CA PRO A 88 -5.11 -11.24 -3.10
C PRO A 88 -5.00 -11.45 -1.58
N LYS A 89 -4.72 -12.69 -1.15
CA LYS A 89 -4.50 -13.01 0.26
C LYS A 89 -3.34 -12.21 0.87
N MET A 90 -2.23 -12.06 0.15
CA MET A 90 -1.09 -11.27 0.63
C MET A 90 -1.45 -9.78 0.72
N ALA A 91 -2.18 -9.26 -0.27
CA ALA A 91 -2.67 -7.87 -0.21
C ALA A 91 -3.54 -7.65 1.03
N MET A 92 -4.51 -8.54 1.29
CA MET A 92 -5.35 -8.44 2.49
C MET A 92 -4.54 -8.48 3.80
N LEU A 93 -3.52 -9.34 3.90
CA LEU A 93 -2.67 -9.40 5.09
C LEU A 93 -1.89 -8.09 5.29
N GLN A 94 -1.36 -7.51 4.21
CA GLN A 94 -0.64 -6.23 4.26
C GLN A 94 -1.55 -5.09 4.74
N GLU A 95 -2.80 -5.04 4.29
CA GLU A 95 -3.78 -4.05 4.78
C GLU A 95 -4.08 -4.24 6.27
N ILE A 96 -4.25 -5.49 6.73
CA ILE A 96 -4.51 -5.80 8.15
C ILE A 96 -3.30 -5.45 9.03
N GLU A 97 -2.07 -5.70 8.57
CA GLU A 97 -0.84 -5.33 9.29
C GLU A 97 -0.71 -3.81 9.44
N ALA A 98 -1.03 -3.07 8.37
CA ALA A 98 -1.03 -1.61 8.39
C ALA A 98 -2.17 -1.03 9.27
N ASP A 99 -3.35 -1.63 9.24
CA ASP A 99 -4.46 -1.30 10.15
C ASP A 99 -4.09 -1.51 11.62
N GLN A 100 -3.44 -2.64 11.93
CA GLN A 100 -2.99 -2.93 13.30
C GLN A 100 -1.94 -1.90 13.75
N TYR A 101 -1.01 -1.53 12.87
CA TYR A 101 -0.01 -0.51 13.17
C TYR A 101 -0.63 0.84 13.54
N ALA A 102 -1.68 1.26 12.85
CA ALA A 102 -2.44 2.47 13.15
C ALA A 102 -3.24 2.31 14.45
N ALA A 103 -3.86 1.14 14.67
CA ALA A 103 -4.61 0.83 15.88
C ALA A 103 -3.74 0.90 17.14
N ASP A 104 -2.53 0.35 17.09
CA ASP A 104 -1.55 0.36 18.19
C ASP A 104 -1.13 1.79 18.58
N ARG A 105 -1.33 2.77 17.69
CA ARG A 105 -1.09 4.20 17.91
C ARG A 105 -2.33 4.98 18.36
N GLY A 106 -3.43 4.27 18.64
CA GLY A 106 -4.68 4.87 19.09
C GLY A 106 -5.57 5.40 17.97
N HIS A 107 -5.29 5.05 16.70
CA HIS A 107 -6.06 5.54 15.55
C HIS A 107 -7.19 4.60 15.10
N ALA A 108 -7.46 3.50 15.81
CA ALA A 108 -8.40 2.45 15.37
C ALA A 108 -9.79 2.99 14.98
N VAL A 109 -10.43 3.76 15.86
CA VAL A 109 -11.79 4.29 15.63
C VAL A 109 -11.82 5.31 14.48
N ALA A 110 -10.82 6.19 14.42
CA ALA A 110 -10.73 7.18 13.36
C ALA A 110 -10.44 6.52 11.99
N LEU A 111 -9.61 5.48 11.96
CA LEU A 111 -9.36 4.71 10.74
C LEU A 111 -10.63 3.99 10.27
N ALA A 112 -11.37 3.35 11.19
CA ALA A 112 -12.64 2.72 10.86
C ALA A 112 -13.67 3.72 10.29
N SER A 113 -13.75 4.93 10.87
CA SER A 113 -14.58 6.02 10.35
C SER A 113 -14.15 6.42 8.93
N ALA A 114 -12.85 6.61 8.70
CA ALA A 114 -12.31 6.96 7.39
C ALA A 114 -12.62 5.88 6.34
N LEU A 115 -12.41 4.60 6.66
CA LEU A 115 -12.69 3.47 5.75
C LEU A 115 -14.17 3.43 5.33
N ARG A 116 -15.10 3.55 6.30
CA ARG A 116 -16.55 3.60 6.01
C ARG A 116 -16.94 4.79 5.14
N LYS A 117 -16.23 5.92 5.29
CA LYS A 117 -16.52 7.17 4.59
C LYS A 117 -15.97 7.18 3.16
N LEU A 118 -14.74 6.70 2.99
CA LEU A 118 -13.99 6.79 1.73
C LEU A 118 -14.25 5.63 0.78
N SER A 119 -14.65 4.46 1.31
CA SER A 119 -14.79 3.24 0.53
C SER A 119 -16.15 2.58 0.72
N GLY A 120 -16.73 2.12 -0.40
CA GLY A 120 -17.88 1.21 -0.41
C GLY A 120 -17.49 -0.25 -0.63
N ASP A 121 -16.19 -0.56 -0.67
CA ASP A 121 -15.71 -1.92 -0.91
C ASP A 121 -15.96 -2.82 0.31
N ALA A 122 -16.40 -4.06 0.04
CA ALA A 122 -16.75 -5.01 1.10
C ALA A 122 -15.56 -5.34 2.01
N PHE A 123 -14.33 -5.33 1.50
CA PHE A 123 -13.14 -5.59 2.29
C PHE A 123 -12.79 -4.42 3.21
N ASP A 124 -12.96 -3.18 2.76
CA ASP A 124 -12.74 -2.00 3.61
C ASP A 124 -13.79 -1.88 4.70
N LEU A 125 -15.05 -2.23 4.41
CA LEU A 125 -16.10 -2.34 5.43
C LEU A 125 -15.79 -3.44 6.45
N TYR A 126 -15.27 -4.58 5.99
CA TYR A 126 -14.78 -5.64 6.90
C TYR A 126 -13.64 -5.13 7.80
N ARG A 127 -12.64 -4.45 7.24
CA ARG A 127 -11.54 -3.84 8.01
C ARG A 127 -12.05 -2.84 9.04
N ALA A 128 -12.97 -1.97 8.65
CA ALA A 128 -13.59 -1.00 9.56
C ALA A 128 -14.30 -1.69 10.74
N SER A 129 -15.09 -2.74 10.49
CA SER A 129 -15.76 -3.49 11.55
C SER A 129 -14.81 -4.20 12.52
N ARG A 130 -13.61 -4.57 12.06
CA ARG A 130 -12.57 -5.15 12.91
C ARG A 130 -11.91 -4.13 13.82
N LEU A 131 -11.71 -2.92 13.33
CA LEU A 131 -11.11 -1.80 14.06
C LEU A 131 -12.08 -1.18 15.07
N ASP A 132 -13.35 -1.11 14.70
CA ASP A 132 -14.43 -0.56 15.53
C ASP A 132 -15.73 -1.34 15.26
N PRO A 133 -16.11 -2.31 16.12
CA PRO A 133 -17.28 -3.18 15.90
C PRO A 133 -18.64 -2.51 16.19
N ARG A 134 -18.66 -1.20 16.36
CA ARG A 134 -19.89 -0.41 16.58
C ARG A 134 -20.70 -0.23 15.30
#